data_AF-A0A7C2TR62-F1
#
_entry.id   AF-A0A7C2TR62-F1
#
_cell.length_a   1.000
_cell.length_b   1.000
_cell.length_c   1.000
_cell.angle_alpha   90.00
_cell.angle_beta   90.00
_cell.angle_gamma   90.00
#
_symmetry.space_group_name_H-M   'P 1'
#
loop_
_entity.id
_entity.type
_entity.pdbx_description
1 polymer ?
#
loop_
_entity_poly.entity_id
_entity_poly.type
_entity_poly.pdbx_seq_one_letter_code
_entity_poly.pdbx_strand_id
1 'polypeptide(L)' 'AAERAGFVLDARSELNANPRDDRDHPYGVWTLPPVRTSAPREGNPNDRATPLTEAERAEYDAIGESDRMTLRFRKPA' A
#
# COMPACT_ATOMS: atom_id res chain seq x y z
N ALA A 1 -6.71 -16.51 -5.33
CA ALA A 1 -5.42 -17.24 -5.28
C ALA A 1 -5.41 -18.23 -4.13
N ALA A 2 -5.60 -17.80 -2.87
CA ALA A 2 -5.66 -18.68 -1.70
C ALA A 2 -6.74 -19.78 -1.78
N GLU A 3 -7.97 -19.43 -2.19
CA GLU A 3 -9.05 -20.41 -2.33
C GLU A 3 -8.76 -21.47 -3.41
N ARG A 4 -8.16 -21.05 -4.54
CA ARG A 4 -7.71 -21.97 -5.59
C ARG A 4 -6.59 -22.90 -5.13
N ALA A 5 -5.86 -22.52 -4.08
CA ALA A 5 -4.85 -23.35 -3.43
C ALA A 5 -5.42 -24.24 -2.31
N GLY A 6 -6.75 -24.31 -2.17
CA GLY A 6 -7.43 -25.18 -1.20
C GLY A 6 -7.62 -24.60 0.19
N PHE A 7 -7.30 -23.32 0.41
CA PHE A 7 -7.65 -22.63 1.66
C PHE A 7 -9.11 -22.17 1.66
N VAL A 8 -9.70 -22.01 2.83
CA VAL A 8 -11.05 -21.43 2.97
C VAL A 8 -10.93 -20.05 3.60
N LEU A 9 -11.56 -19.06 2.97
CA LEU A 9 -11.69 -17.73 3.56
C LEU A 9 -12.54 -17.83 4.83
N ASP A 10 -11.98 -17.38 5.95
CA ASP A 10 -12.59 -17.52 7.27
C ASP A 10 -13.07 -16.18 7.83
N ALA A 11 -12.30 -15.10 7.62
CA ALA A 11 -12.70 -13.76 8.06
C ALA A 11 -12.07 -12.64 7.21
N ARG A 12 -12.69 -11.46 7.28
CA ARG A 12 -12.20 -10.19 6.73
C ARG A 12 -12.16 -9.15 7.84
N SER A 13 -11.23 -8.21 7.76
CA SER A 13 -11.13 -7.11 8.71
C SER A 13 -10.73 -5.82 8.01
N GLU A 14 -11.38 -4.72 8.39
CA GLU A 14 -11.08 -3.36 7.97
C GLU A 14 -10.09 -2.67 8.94
N LEU A 15 -9.42 -3.43 9.81
CA LEU A 15 -8.49 -2.88 10.82
C LEU A 15 -7.38 -2.02 10.19
N ASN A 16 -6.93 -2.37 8.99
CA ASN A 16 -5.90 -1.65 8.26
C ASN A 16 -6.48 -0.82 7.11
N ALA A 17 -7.78 -0.53 7.14
CA ALA A 17 -8.39 0.35 6.16
C ALA A 17 -7.98 1.80 6.44
N ASN A 18 -7.57 2.53 5.40
CA ASN A 18 -7.25 3.95 5.51
C ASN A 18 -8.06 4.74 4.47
N PRO A 19 -9.14 5.44 4.88
CA PRO A 19 -9.95 6.22 3.95
C PRO A 19 -9.23 7.45 3.39
N ARG A 20 -8.05 7.81 3.91
CA ARG A 20 -7.22 8.90 3.38
C ARG A 20 -6.30 8.44 2.24
N ASP A 21 -6.13 7.14 2.06
CA ASP A 21 -5.32 6.58 1.00
C ASP A 21 -6.18 6.30 -0.23
N ASP A 22 -6.04 7.13 -1.26
CA ASP A 22 -6.71 6.98 -2.57
C ASP A 22 -6.01 5.98 -3.51
N ARG A 23 -4.86 5.47 -3.08
CA ARG A 23 -3.99 4.49 -3.76
C ARG A 23 -3.33 5.03 -5.03
N ASP A 24 -3.35 6.34 -5.27
CA ASP A 24 -2.72 6.99 -6.41
C ASP A 24 -1.53 7.84 -5.97
N HIS A 25 -0.37 7.19 -5.90
CA HIS A 25 0.87 7.80 -5.40
C HIS A 25 2.00 7.73 -6.42
N PRO A 26 2.87 8.75 -6.50
CA PRO A 26 3.90 8.89 -7.53
C PRO A 26 4.99 7.80 -7.54
N TYR A 27 5.17 7.05 -6.44
CA TYR A 27 6.07 5.89 -6.36
C TYR A 27 5.33 4.62 -5.91
N GLY A 28 4.03 4.59 -6.19
CA GLY A 28 3.07 3.61 -5.66
C GLY A 28 2.97 3.66 -4.15
N VAL A 29 2.50 2.57 -3.54
CA VAL A 29 2.32 2.42 -2.09
C VAL A 29 3.56 2.78 -1.26
N TRP A 30 4.75 2.65 -1.86
CA TRP A 30 6.03 2.96 -1.23
C TRP A 30 6.25 4.45 -0.97
N THR A 31 5.43 5.32 -1.55
CA THR A 31 5.39 6.75 -1.24
C THR A 31 4.99 6.99 0.22
N LEU A 32 4.17 6.11 0.78
CA LEU A 32 3.68 6.19 2.16
C LEU A 32 4.66 5.54 3.15
N PRO A 33 4.50 5.80 4.47
CA PRO A 33 5.19 5.06 5.52
C PRO A 33 5.01 3.53 5.40
N PRO A 34 6.00 2.73 5.88
CA PRO A 34 7.22 3.16 6.54
C PRO A 34 8.37 3.56 5.59
N VAL A 35 8.25 3.25 4.30
CA VAL A 35 9.36 3.39 3.34
C VAL A 35 9.58 4.85 2.93
N ARG A 36 8.50 5.62 2.75
CA ARG A 36 8.55 7.06 2.41
C ARG A 36 9.41 7.37 1.17
N THR A 37 9.34 6.53 0.15
CA THR A 37 10.01 6.77 -1.15
C THR A 37 9.62 8.14 -1.68
N SER A 38 10.63 8.95 -1.97
CA SER A 38 10.44 10.36 -2.37
C SER A 38 11.23 10.72 -3.62
N ALA A 39 11.82 9.73 -4.31
CA ALA A 39 12.59 9.88 -5.54
C ALA A 39 12.46 8.60 -6.40
N PRO A 40 12.62 8.69 -7.73
CA PRO A 40 12.54 7.52 -8.60
C PRO A 40 13.55 6.45 -8.22
N ARG A 41 13.10 5.20 -8.18
CA ARG A 41 13.96 4.04 -7.99
C ARG A 41 14.50 3.57 -9.33
N GLU A 42 15.76 3.16 -9.32
CA GLU A 42 16.42 2.61 -10.49
C GLU A 42 15.63 1.41 -11.04
N GLY A 43 15.40 1.41 -12.35
CA GLY A 43 14.72 0.32 -13.04
C GLY A 43 13.21 0.22 -12.81
N ASN A 44 12.57 1.18 -12.13
CA ASN A 44 11.12 1.20 -11.97
C ASN A 44 10.45 2.17 -12.95
N PRO A 45 9.81 1.68 -14.04
CA PRO A 45 9.19 2.54 -15.04
C PRO A 45 7.90 3.21 -14.56
N ASN A 46 7.35 2.80 -13.41
CA ASN A 46 6.11 3.36 -12.85
C ASN A 46 6.37 4.50 -11.87
N ASP A 47 7.63 4.77 -11.52
CA ASP A 47 7.97 5.86 -10.61
C ASP A 47 7.93 7.19 -11.36
N ARG A 48 7.44 8.23 -10.69
CA ARG A 48 7.59 9.61 -11.14
C ARG A 48 9.07 9.93 -11.32
N ALA A 49 9.41 10.61 -12.42
CA ALA A 49 10.80 10.92 -12.77
C ALA A 49 11.50 11.95 -11.87
N THR A 50 10.77 12.70 -11.06
CA THR A 50 11.30 13.81 -10.24
C THR A 50 11.05 13.58 -8.75
N PRO A 51 11.99 13.91 -7.85
CA PRO A 51 11.78 13.80 -6.41
C PRO A 51 10.59 14.62 -5.91
N LEU A 52 9.98 14.22 -4.79
CA LEU A 52 8.97 15.03 -4.11
C LEU A 52 9.58 16.32 -3.58
N THR A 53 8.79 17.38 -3.61
CA THR A 53 9.04 18.57 -2.80
C THR A 53 8.71 18.30 -1.33
N GLU A 54 9.17 19.18 -0.44
CA GLU A 54 8.83 19.09 0.99
C GLU A 54 7.31 19.18 1.24
N ALA A 55 6.61 20.02 0.47
CA ALA A 55 5.15 20.16 0.59
C ALA A 55 4.43 18.87 0.19
N GLU A 56 4.81 18.26 -0.94
CA GLU A 56 4.27 16.97 -1.37
C GLU A 56 4.58 15.88 -0.35
N ARG A 57 5.80 15.86 0.21
CA ARG A 57 6.18 14.89 1.24
C ARG A 57 5.29 15.01 2.47
N ALA A 58 5.05 16.22 2.95
CA ALA A 58 4.17 16.49 4.08
C ALA A 58 2.72 16.05 3.81
N GLU A 59 2.22 16.25 2.59
CA GLU A 59 0.89 15.78 2.18
C GLU A 59 0.77 14.25 2.29
N TYR A 60 1.71 13.51 1.70
CA TYR A 60 1.70 12.04 1.78
C TYR A 60 1.97 11.50 3.19
N ASP A 61 2.69 12.24 4.04
CA ASP A 61 2.86 11.85 5.44
C ASP A 61 1.58 12.05 6.26
N ALA A 62 0.75 13.04 5.91
CA ALA A 62 -0.55 13.26 6.55
C ALA A 62 -1.57 12.16 6.21
N ILE A 63 -1.38 11.44 5.10
CA ILE A 63 -2.18 10.25 4.75
C ILE A 63 -1.93 9.11 5.76
N GLY A 64 -0.67 8.92 6.19
CA GLY A 64 -0.27 7.81 7.06
C GLY A 64 0.00 6.52 6.28
N GLU A 65 -0.08 5.36 6.94
CA GLU A 65 0.11 4.06 6.29
C GLU A 65 -0.94 3.81 5.18
N SER A 66 -0.58 2.98 4.21
CA SER A 66 -1.50 2.62 3.12
C SER A 66 -2.74 1.86 3.60
N ASP A 67 -3.82 1.96 2.84
CA ASP A 67 -5.01 1.13 2.94
C ASP A 67 -4.69 -0.33 2.56
N ARG A 68 -4.97 -1.27 3.49
CA ARG A 68 -4.61 -2.69 3.32
C ARG A 68 -5.78 -3.61 3.60
N MET A 69 -6.06 -4.47 2.63
CA MET A 69 -6.99 -5.58 2.81
C MET A 69 -6.42 -6.61 3.78
N THR A 70 -7.18 -6.93 4.83
CA THR A 70 -6.82 -7.97 5.80
C THR A 70 -7.77 -9.16 5.69
N LEU A 71 -7.24 -10.30 5.27
CA LEU A 71 -7.98 -11.55 5.13
C LEU A 71 -7.37 -12.65 6.00
N ARG A 72 -8.22 -13.43 6.68
CA ARG A 72 -7.82 -14.64 7.39
C ARG A 72 -8.32 -15.87 6.63
N PHE A 73 -7.40 -16.81 6.39
CA PHE A 73 -7.71 -18.09 5.77
C PHE A 73 -7.42 -19.22 6.74
N ARG A 74 -8.21 -20.30 6.64
CA ARG A 74 -7.94 -21.55 7.35
C ARG A 74 -7.62 -22.67 6.37
N LYS A 75 -6.75 -23.58 6.79
CA LYS A 75 -6.54 -24.85 6.09
C LYS A 75 -7.71 -25.79 6.44
N PRO A 76 -8.37 -26.44 5.47
CA PRO A 76 -9.32 -27.51 5.74
C PRO A 76 -8.66 -28.69 6.46
N ALA A 77 -9.44 -29.46 7.21
CA ALA A 77 -8.98 -30.69 7.88
C ALA A 77 -8.49 -31.74 6.86
#